data_AF-A0A1Y2VLV4-F1
#
_entry.id   AF-A0A1Y2VLV4-F1
#
_cell.length_a   1.000
_cell.length_b   1.000
_cell.length_c   1.000
_cell.angle_alpha   90.00
_cell.angle_beta   90.00
_cell.angle_gamma   90.00
#
_symmetry.space_group_name_H-M   'P 1'
#
loop_
_entity.id
_entity.type
_entity.pdbx_description
1 polymer ?
#
loop_
_entity_poly.entity_id
_entity_poly.type
_entity_poly.pdbx_seq_one_letter_code
_entity_poly.pdbx_strand_id
1 'polypeptide(L)'
;MGSVGNLPYWQVNVPENERTEECPEFLRSLSVKDIGIISTPDSEYKRATWPEVQKIVAENRLDAFRRVPSDLRRYLEYTWKLKRDYGSVMNFVLTQRLHWEAPVKPRGKPFEFDDDIKILWNDWPYGIDERIVHLVVWTKFELAENPVTDDLTDEARAEIDKYVRKTFGSRIPQDRVSVAFVSFFSPTRLG
;
A
#
# COMPACT_ATOMS: atom_id res chain seq x y z
N MET A 1 -10.94 27.93 23.08
CA MET A 1 -9.75 27.15 22.67
C MET A 1 -9.82 25.82 23.40
N GLY A 2 -10.37 24.78 22.76
CA GLY A 2 -10.53 23.46 23.36
C GLY A 2 -9.19 22.74 23.43
N SER A 3 -8.84 22.24 24.61
CA SER A 3 -7.62 21.46 24.83
C SER A 3 -7.66 20.17 24.01
N VAL A 4 -6.74 20.01 23.06
CA VAL A 4 -6.49 18.75 22.33
C VAL A 4 -5.89 17.67 23.26
N GLY A 5 -5.63 18.00 24.53
CA GLY A 5 -5.14 17.06 25.52
C GLY A 5 -6.23 16.09 25.96
N ASN A 6 -6.04 14.81 25.62
CA ASN A 6 -6.67 13.62 26.22
C ASN A 6 -7.83 12.95 25.46
N LEU A 7 -7.89 13.07 24.13
CA LEU A 7 -8.75 12.15 23.36
C LEU A 7 -8.13 10.75 23.34
N PRO A 8 -8.93 9.68 23.51
CA PRO A 8 -8.45 8.34 23.23
C PRO A 8 -8.08 8.22 21.74
N TYR A 9 -7.11 7.37 21.40
CA TYR A 9 -6.56 7.30 20.04
C TYR A 9 -7.64 7.09 18.97
N TRP A 10 -8.70 6.33 19.27
CA TRP A 10 -9.79 6.06 18.31
C TRP A 10 -10.72 7.26 18.08
N GLN A 11 -10.55 8.38 18.79
CA GLN A 11 -11.28 9.63 18.58
C GLN A 11 -10.41 10.73 17.94
N VAL A 12 -9.10 10.52 17.83
CA VAL A 12 -8.20 11.46 17.14
C VAL A 12 -8.55 11.51 15.65
N ASN A 13 -8.57 12.73 15.08
CA ASN A 13 -9.04 13.01 13.71
C ASN A 13 -10.51 12.64 13.43
N VAL A 14 -11.32 12.43 14.47
CA VAL A 14 -12.77 12.18 14.34
C VAL A 14 -13.55 13.43 14.75
N PRO A 15 -14.48 13.95 13.91
CA PRO A 15 -15.39 15.03 14.28
C PRO A 15 -16.16 14.72 15.56
N GLU A 16 -16.43 15.74 16.39
CA GLU A 16 -17.02 15.51 17.72
C GLU A 16 -18.34 14.75 17.68
N ASN A 17 -19.18 15.02 16.68
CA ASN A 17 -20.48 14.38 16.45
C ASN A 17 -20.37 12.93 15.94
N GLU A 18 -19.18 12.47 15.55
CA GLU A 18 -18.92 11.11 15.05
C GLU A 18 -18.11 10.27 16.04
N ARG A 19 -17.71 10.84 17.18
CA ARG A 19 -16.93 10.13 18.20
C ARG A 19 -17.78 9.07 18.90
N THR A 20 -17.21 7.88 19.04
CA THR A 20 -17.79 6.79 19.81
C THR A 20 -17.15 6.72 21.19
N GLU A 21 -17.96 6.48 22.23
CA GLU A 21 -17.46 6.27 23.60
C GLU A 21 -16.51 5.08 23.67
N GLU A 22 -16.92 3.96 23.08
CA GLU A 22 -16.10 2.74 22.99
C GLU A 22 -15.19 2.74 21.76
N CYS A 23 -14.06 2.02 21.86
CA CYS A 23 -13.19 1.78 20.73
C CYS A 23 -13.88 0.87 19.69
N PRO A 24 -14.02 1.31 18.43
CA PRO A 24 -14.58 0.50 17.35
C PRO A 24 -13.84 -0.82 17.16
N GLU A 25 -14.57 -1.89 16.82
CA GLU A 25 -14.02 -3.24 16.73
C GLU A 25 -12.78 -3.34 15.82
N PHE A 26 -12.81 -2.67 14.68
CA PHE A 26 -11.71 -2.65 13.70
C PHE A 26 -10.42 -1.97 14.20
N LEU A 27 -10.44 -1.36 15.40
CA LEU A 27 -9.29 -0.72 16.03
C LEU A 27 -8.85 -1.41 17.33
N ARG A 28 -9.60 -2.39 17.85
CA ARG A 28 -9.31 -2.98 19.18
C ARG A 28 -8.01 -3.79 19.23
N SER A 29 -7.58 -4.34 18.10
CA SER A 29 -6.43 -5.26 18.00
C SER A 29 -5.34 -4.72 17.08
N LEU A 30 -4.98 -3.45 17.26
CA LEU A 30 -3.92 -2.80 16.48
C LEU A 30 -2.53 -3.01 17.07
N SER A 31 -1.53 -2.97 16.20
CA SER A 31 -0.13 -2.93 16.61
C SER A 31 0.19 -1.63 17.36
N VAL A 32 1.22 -1.63 18.20
CA VAL A 32 1.71 -0.41 18.88
C VAL A 32 2.08 0.68 17.86
N LYS A 33 2.62 0.26 16.70
CA LYS A 33 2.95 1.17 15.58
C LYS A 33 1.69 1.86 15.06
N ASP A 34 0.62 1.11 14.78
CA ASP A 34 -0.61 1.68 14.20
C ASP A 34 -1.36 2.55 15.21
N ILE A 35 -1.37 2.17 16.49
CA ILE A 35 -1.91 3.01 17.57
C ILE A 35 -1.17 4.34 17.61
N GLY A 36 0.18 4.32 17.54
CA GLY A 36 1.00 5.53 17.51
C GLY A 36 0.69 6.43 16.31
N ILE A 37 0.49 5.85 15.12
CA ILE A 37 0.13 6.61 13.92
C ILE A 37 -1.27 7.22 14.08
N ILE A 38 -2.29 6.43 14.45
CA ILE A 38 -3.67 6.90 14.57
C ILE A 38 -3.82 7.96 15.68
N SER A 39 -2.99 7.89 16.73
CA SER A 39 -2.97 8.90 17.81
C SER A 39 -2.42 10.26 17.37
N THR A 40 -1.85 10.38 16.18
CA THR A 40 -1.26 11.63 15.69
C THR A 40 -2.33 12.46 14.97
N PRO A 41 -2.53 13.75 15.31
CA PRO A 41 -3.39 14.64 14.53
C PRO A 41 -2.91 14.77 13.08
N ASP A 42 -3.85 14.78 12.12
CA ASP A 42 -3.51 14.95 10.69
C ASP A 42 -2.72 16.25 10.43
N SER A 43 -3.00 17.30 11.21
CA SER A 43 -2.28 18.59 11.13
C SER A 43 -0.80 18.51 11.49
N GLU A 44 -0.40 17.48 12.24
CA GLU A 44 1.01 17.23 12.60
C GLU A 44 1.69 16.27 11.62
N TYR A 45 0.92 15.61 10.75
CA TYR A 45 1.46 14.70 9.76
C TYR A 45 2.13 15.46 8.62
N LYS A 46 3.35 15.03 8.26
CA LYS A 46 4.10 15.57 7.13
C LYS A 46 4.14 14.55 6.02
N ARG A 47 3.61 14.93 4.85
CA ARG A 47 3.67 14.12 3.65
C ARG A 47 5.11 14.04 3.12
N ALA A 48 5.53 12.85 2.69
CA ALA A 48 6.86 12.69 2.10
C ALA A 48 6.92 13.34 0.70
N THR A 49 7.94 14.15 0.49
CA THR A 49 8.25 14.80 -0.78
C THR A 49 8.80 13.81 -1.81
N TRP A 50 8.82 14.18 -3.09
CA TRP A 50 9.36 13.30 -4.14
C TRP A 50 10.80 12.83 -3.87
N PRO A 51 11.77 13.69 -3.48
CA PRO A 51 13.13 13.22 -3.14
C PRO A 51 13.16 12.26 -1.95
N GLU A 52 12.32 12.46 -0.94
CA GLU A 52 12.22 11.55 0.20
C GLU A 52 11.63 10.20 -0.21
N VAL A 53 10.60 10.19 -1.05
CA VAL A 53 10.04 8.96 -1.65
C VAL A 53 11.13 8.21 -2.42
N GLN A 54 11.87 8.90 -3.31
CA GLN A 54 12.96 8.28 -4.06
C GLN A 54 14.02 7.69 -3.13
N LYS A 55 14.39 8.40 -2.06
CA LYS A 55 15.34 7.91 -1.06
C LYS A 55 14.84 6.65 -0.35
N ILE A 56 13.59 6.65 0.12
CA ILE A 56 12.98 5.50 0.80
C ILE A 56 12.99 4.26 -0.12
N VAL A 57 12.64 4.44 -1.39
CA VAL A 57 12.65 3.36 -2.39
C VAL A 57 14.09 2.87 -2.65
N ALA A 58 15.03 3.78 -2.85
CA ALA A 58 16.43 3.43 -3.11
C ALA A 58 17.09 2.67 -1.94
N GLU A 59 16.71 2.98 -0.70
CA GLU A 59 17.19 2.32 0.52
C GLU A 59 16.39 1.05 0.88
N ASN A 60 15.40 0.67 0.07
CA ASN A 60 14.46 -0.43 0.33
C ASN A 60 13.79 -0.36 1.73
N ARG A 61 13.56 0.86 2.25
CA ARG A 61 12.99 1.14 3.58
C ARG A 61 11.47 1.28 3.53
N LEU A 62 10.78 0.30 2.94
CA LEU A 62 9.33 0.38 2.70
C LEU A 62 8.51 0.54 4.00
N ASP A 63 9.06 0.15 5.14
CA ASP A 63 8.50 0.35 6.48
C ASP A 63 8.31 1.83 6.87
N ALA A 64 9.05 2.73 6.21
CA ALA A 64 8.98 4.17 6.39
C ALA A 64 7.75 4.79 5.70
N PHE A 65 7.20 4.13 4.67
CA PHE A 65 5.95 4.57 4.10
C PHE A 65 4.81 4.36 5.10
N ARG A 66 4.09 5.44 5.39
CA ARG A 66 2.92 5.46 6.27
C ARG A 66 1.79 6.17 5.55
N ARG A 67 0.55 5.90 5.96
CA ARG A 67 -0.61 6.70 5.54
C ARG A 67 -0.75 7.90 6.46
N VAL A 68 -1.46 8.93 5.99
CA VAL A 68 -1.99 9.97 6.88
C VAL A 68 -2.82 9.30 7.99
N PRO A 69 -2.78 9.75 9.25
CA PRO A 69 -3.45 9.07 10.36
C PRO A 69 -4.94 8.78 10.12
N SER A 70 -5.70 9.75 9.61
CA SER A 70 -7.12 9.52 9.26
C SER A 70 -7.30 8.53 8.11
N ASP A 71 -6.41 8.51 7.11
CA ASP A 71 -6.46 7.54 6.02
C ASP A 71 -6.08 6.14 6.47
N LEU A 72 -5.15 5.99 7.42
CA LEU A 72 -4.87 4.69 8.05
C LEU A 72 -6.11 4.15 8.77
N ARG A 73 -6.80 5.00 9.54
CA ARG A 73 -8.05 4.63 10.22
C ARG A 73 -9.09 4.12 9.21
N ARG A 74 -9.35 4.89 8.15
CA ARG A 74 -10.34 4.53 7.12
C ARG A 74 -9.94 3.24 6.38
N TYR A 75 -8.65 3.07 6.09
CA TYR A 75 -8.11 1.83 5.50
C TYR A 75 -8.34 0.61 6.39
N LEU A 76 -8.12 0.73 7.70
CA LEU A 76 -8.36 -0.34 8.66
C LEU A 76 -9.84 -0.71 8.74
N GLU A 77 -10.73 0.29 8.78
CA GLU A 77 -12.18 0.05 8.72
C GLU A 77 -12.58 -0.67 7.42
N TYR A 78 -12.07 -0.20 6.29
CA TYR A 78 -12.36 -0.75 4.97
C TYR A 78 -11.88 -2.21 4.87
N THR A 79 -10.63 -2.49 5.26
CA THR A 79 -10.08 -3.86 5.22
C THR A 79 -10.76 -4.80 6.21
N TRP A 80 -11.18 -4.30 7.38
CA TRP A 80 -12.00 -5.08 8.31
C TRP A 80 -13.33 -5.51 7.68
N LYS A 81 -14.03 -4.58 7.01
CA LYS A 81 -15.28 -4.90 6.27
C LYS A 81 -15.01 -5.91 5.16
N LEU A 82 -13.96 -5.72 4.37
CA LEU A 82 -13.60 -6.65 3.29
C LEU A 82 -13.30 -8.06 3.80
N LYS A 83 -12.57 -8.20 4.91
CA LYS A 83 -12.29 -9.51 5.52
C LYS A 83 -13.58 -10.23 5.92
N ARG A 84 -14.57 -9.50 6.44
CA ARG A 84 -15.87 -10.06 6.81
C ARG A 84 -16.70 -10.45 5.59
N ASP A 85 -16.77 -9.58 4.60
CA ASP A 85 -17.71 -9.72 3.49
C ASP A 85 -17.15 -10.65 2.37
N TYR A 86 -15.82 -10.76 2.24
CA TYR A 86 -15.15 -11.54 1.20
C TYR A 86 -14.21 -12.63 1.75
N GLY A 87 -14.14 -12.81 3.06
CA GLY A 87 -13.24 -13.76 3.74
C GLY A 87 -11.77 -13.31 3.80
N SER A 88 -11.27 -12.58 2.79
CA SER A 88 -9.96 -11.92 2.83
C SER A 88 -9.88 -10.73 1.89
N VAL A 89 -8.95 -9.81 2.17
CA VAL A 89 -8.64 -8.69 1.26
C VAL A 89 -8.13 -9.20 -0.09
N MET A 90 -7.33 -10.27 -0.11
CA MET A 90 -6.81 -10.85 -1.36
C MET A 90 -7.95 -11.43 -2.22
N ASN A 91 -8.92 -12.11 -1.62
CA ASN A 91 -10.07 -12.64 -2.35
C ASN A 91 -10.91 -11.49 -2.96
N PHE A 92 -11.12 -10.40 -2.22
CA PHE A 92 -11.74 -9.20 -2.77
C PHE A 92 -10.94 -8.63 -3.95
N VAL A 93 -9.63 -8.47 -3.82
CA VAL A 93 -8.79 -7.94 -4.90
C VAL A 93 -8.87 -8.83 -6.14
N LEU A 94 -8.69 -10.15 -6.01
CA LEU A 94 -8.75 -11.09 -7.12
C LEU A 94 -10.11 -11.05 -7.84
N THR A 95 -11.21 -11.13 -7.08
CA THR A 95 -12.55 -11.28 -7.67
C THR A 95 -13.18 -9.96 -8.10
N GLN A 96 -13.01 -8.89 -7.34
CA GLN A 96 -13.70 -7.61 -7.55
C GLN A 96 -12.84 -6.56 -8.26
N ARG A 97 -11.52 -6.62 -8.11
CA ARG A 97 -10.62 -5.59 -8.68
C ARG A 97 -9.89 -6.09 -9.91
N LEU A 98 -9.30 -7.28 -9.81
CA LEU A 98 -8.50 -7.85 -10.89
C LEU A 98 -9.36 -8.63 -11.87
N HIS A 99 -10.43 -9.28 -11.39
CA HIS A 99 -11.23 -10.25 -12.15
C HIS A 99 -10.37 -11.38 -12.70
N TRP A 100 -9.48 -11.91 -11.85
CA TRP A 100 -8.66 -13.07 -12.17
C TRP A 100 -9.26 -14.31 -11.49
N GLU A 101 -9.60 -15.31 -12.30
CA GLU A 101 -10.16 -16.57 -11.82
C GLU A 101 -9.06 -17.47 -11.22
N ALA A 102 -9.40 -18.20 -10.18
CA ALA A 102 -8.50 -19.16 -9.55
C ALA A 102 -8.50 -20.50 -10.34
N PRO A 103 -7.34 -21.17 -10.50
CA PRO A 103 -6.02 -20.73 -10.08
C PRO A 103 -5.48 -19.62 -10.99
N VAL A 104 -4.95 -18.55 -10.38
CA VAL A 104 -4.29 -17.47 -11.12
C VAL A 104 -3.00 -18.00 -11.71
N LYS A 105 -2.94 -18.11 -13.04
CA LYS A 105 -1.77 -18.59 -13.77
C LYS A 105 -1.37 -17.57 -14.83
N PRO A 106 -0.07 -17.25 -14.95
CA PRO A 106 0.40 -16.43 -16.05
C PRO A 106 0.28 -17.21 -17.36
N ARG A 107 0.03 -16.48 -18.45
CA ARG A 107 0.02 -17.02 -19.82
C ARG A 107 1.44 -17.33 -20.30
N GLY A 108 2.44 -16.55 -19.88
CA GLY A 108 3.81 -16.70 -20.34
C GLY A 108 4.86 -16.30 -19.31
N LYS A 109 6.03 -15.91 -19.81
CA LYS A 109 7.13 -15.41 -18.99
C LYS A 109 6.79 -14.03 -18.39
N PRO A 110 7.51 -13.61 -17.33
CA PRO A 110 7.37 -12.26 -16.78
C PRO A 110 7.39 -11.18 -17.87
N PHE A 111 6.40 -10.29 -17.82
CA PHE A 111 6.25 -9.15 -18.74
C PHE A 111 6.11 -9.49 -20.23
N GLU A 112 5.80 -10.75 -20.58
CA GLU A 112 5.59 -11.18 -21.97
C GLU A 112 4.19 -10.82 -22.49
N PHE A 113 3.15 -11.03 -21.67
CA PHE A 113 1.75 -10.78 -22.02
C PHE A 113 1.12 -9.75 -21.10
N ASP A 114 0.50 -8.73 -21.70
CA ASP A 114 -0.18 -7.66 -20.94
C ASP A 114 -1.36 -8.21 -20.12
N ASP A 115 -2.00 -9.31 -20.55
CA ASP A 115 -3.09 -9.98 -19.81
C ASP A 115 -2.66 -10.56 -18.44
N ASP A 116 -1.35 -10.71 -18.21
CA ASP A 116 -0.79 -11.18 -16.94
C ASP A 116 -0.52 -10.03 -15.95
N ILE A 117 -0.80 -8.78 -16.35
CA ILE A 117 -0.50 -7.59 -15.56
C ILE A 117 -1.74 -6.69 -15.49
N LYS A 118 -1.96 -6.09 -14.32
CA LYS A 118 -3.01 -5.08 -14.15
C LYS A 118 -2.50 -3.91 -13.33
N ILE A 119 -2.58 -2.71 -13.90
CA ILE A 119 -2.16 -1.46 -13.26
C ILE A 119 -3.40 -0.76 -12.73
N LEU A 120 -3.44 -0.53 -11.42
CA LEU A 120 -4.53 0.14 -10.74
C LEU A 120 -4.02 1.35 -9.97
N TRP A 121 -4.88 2.35 -9.79
CA TRP A 121 -4.68 3.36 -8.76
C TRP A 121 -4.75 2.70 -7.39
N ASN A 122 -3.85 3.08 -6.48
CA ASN A 122 -3.95 2.65 -5.10
C ASN A 122 -5.11 3.40 -4.43
N ASP A 123 -6.16 2.69 -3.99
CA ASP A 123 -7.31 3.34 -3.33
C ASP A 123 -6.95 3.88 -1.94
N TRP A 124 -5.86 3.38 -1.36
CA TRP A 124 -5.37 3.75 -0.05
C TRP A 124 -3.90 4.13 -0.13
N PRO A 125 -3.57 5.24 -0.83
CA PRO A 125 -2.19 5.65 -1.05
C PRO A 125 -1.51 6.03 0.26
N TYR A 126 -0.18 5.97 0.27
CA TYR A 126 0.63 6.49 1.37
C TYR A 126 0.48 8.01 1.51
N GLY A 127 0.85 8.52 2.68
CA GLY A 127 0.94 9.95 2.99
C GLY A 127 2.15 10.58 2.31
N ILE A 128 2.16 10.56 0.99
CA ILE A 128 3.14 11.21 0.12
C ILE A 128 2.52 12.48 -0.45
N ASP A 129 3.35 13.35 -1.04
CA ASP A 129 2.92 14.59 -1.70
C ASP A 129 1.79 14.29 -2.69
N GLU A 130 0.72 15.09 -2.64
CA GLU A 130 -0.53 14.86 -3.39
C GLU A 130 -0.35 14.96 -4.91
N ARG A 131 0.76 15.54 -5.36
CA ARG A 131 1.14 15.57 -6.78
C ARG A 131 1.71 14.23 -7.26
N ILE A 132 2.04 13.32 -6.34
CA ILE A 132 2.58 11.99 -6.65
C ILE A 132 1.42 11.01 -6.80
N VAL A 133 1.40 10.34 -7.95
CA VAL A 133 0.43 9.30 -8.27
C VAL A 133 0.93 7.95 -7.76
N HIS A 134 0.19 7.32 -6.86
CA HIS A 134 0.51 5.99 -6.34
C HIS A 134 -0.28 4.91 -7.12
N LEU A 135 0.43 4.14 -7.94
CA LEU A 135 -0.11 3.00 -8.67
C LEU A 135 0.31 1.69 -8.01
N VAL A 136 -0.53 0.66 -8.17
CA VAL A 136 -0.20 -0.73 -7.85
C VAL A 136 -0.19 -1.53 -9.15
N VAL A 137 0.93 -2.21 -9.40
CA VAL A 137 1.08 -3.12 -10.55
C VAL A 137 0.94 -4.54 -10.03
N TRP A 138 -0.14 -5.21 -10.41
CA TRP A 138 -0.40 -6.60 -10.07
C TRP A 138 0.11 -7.51 -11.18
N THR A 139 0.77 -8.60 -10.82
CA THR A 139 1.28 -9.62 -11.76
C THR A 139 0.68 -10.99 -11.44
N LYS A 140 0.40 -11.81 -12.46
CA LYS A 140 0.03 -13.23 -12.29
C LYS A 140 1.23 -14.15 -12.06
N PHE A 141 2.43 -13.64 -12.33
CA PHE A 141 3.70 -14.34 -12.13
C PHE A 141 4.43 -13.79 -10.90
N GLU A 142 5.26 -14.63 -10.31
CA GLU A 142 6.17 -14.26 -9.24
C GLU A 142 7.40 -13.54 -9.81
N LEU A 143 7.95 -12.62 -9.02
CA LEU A 143 9.21 -11.96 -9.33
C LEU A 143 10.34 -12.69 -8.60
N ALA A 144 11.47 -12.89 -9.27
CA ALA A 144 12.56 -13.66 -8.71
C ALA A 144 13.23 -12.91 -7.55
N GLU A 145 13.22 -13.52 -6.37
CA GLU A 145 13.81 -13.02 -5.14
C GLU A 145 15.13 -13.74 -4.82
N ASN A 146 16.05 -13.02 -4.20
CA ASN A 146 17.29 -13.54 -3.66
C ASN A 146 16.98 -14.29 -2.35
N PRO A 147 17.31 -15.59 -2.27
CA PRO A 147 16.92 -16.43 -1.13
C PRO A 147 17.62 -16.06 0.19
N VAL A 148 18.68 -15.24 0.13
CA VAL A 148 19.44 -14.80 1.31
C VAL A 148 18.90 -13.49 1.87
N THR A 149 18.57 -12.55 0.99
CA THR A 149 18.18 -11.19 1.39
C THR A 149 16.67 -10.95 1.38
N ASP A 150 15.88 -11.89 0.83
CA ASP A 150 14.43 -11.73 0.63
C ASP A 150 14.10 -10.48 -0.23
N ASP A 151 15.04 -10.10 -1.09
CA ASP A 151 14.95 -8.92 -1.96
C ASP A 151 14.99 -9.36 -3.42
N LEU A 152 14.52 -8.54 -4.36
CA LEU A 152 14.55 -8.87 -5.78
C LEU A 152 15.98 -9.12 -6.27
N THR A 153 16.12 -10.14 -7.14
CA THR A 153 17.33 -10.34 -7.94
C THR A 153 17.59 -9.14 -8.86
N ASP A 154 18.86 -8.92 -9.24
CA ASP A 154 19.24 -7.84 -10.16
C ASP A 154 18.55 -8.01 -11.53
N GLU A 155 18.38 -9.27 -11.98
CA GLU A 155 17.65 -9.60 -13.20
C GLU A 155 16.18 -9.19 -13.10
N ALA A 156 15.48 -9.53 -12.00
CA ALA A 156 14.08 -9.15 -11.80
C ALA A 156 13.92 -7.62 -11.74
N ARG A 157 14.85 -6.90 -11.09
CA ARG A 157 14.86 -5.42 -11.08
C ARG A 157 15.01 -4.85 -12.49
N ALA A 158 15.92 -5.41 -13.29
CA ALA A 158 16.12 -4.97 -14.67
C ALA A 158 14.90 -5.22 -15.56
N GLU A 159 14.18 -6.35 -15.38
CA GLU A 159 12.93 -6.64 -16.07
C GLU A 159 11.82 -5.64 -15.71
N ILE A 160 11.66 -5.33 -14.43
CA ILE A 160 10.73 -4.31 -13.93
C ILE A 160 11.06 -2.95 -14.54
N ASP A 161 12.32 -2.52 -14.49
CA ASP A 161 12.74 -1.22 -15.04
C ASP A 161 12.50 -1.13 -16.54
N LYS A 162 12.69 -2.23 -17.27
CA LYS A 162 12.38 -2.31 -18.70
C LYS A 162 10.89 -2.17 -18.96
N TYR A 163 10.06 -2.87 -18.18
CA TYR A 163 8.60 -2.79 -18.29
C TYR A 163 8.07 -1.39 -17.97
N VAL A 164 8.55 -0.79 -16.89
CA VAL A 164 8.16 0.57 -16.44
C VAL A 164 8.56 1.61 -17.50
N ARG A 165 9.77 1.52 -18.05
CA ARG A 165 10.20 2.40 -19.16
C ARG A 165 9.36 2.23 -20.40
N LYS A 166 9.03 0.99 -20.81
CA LYS A 166 8.14 0.72 -21.94
C LYS A 166 6.75 1.33 -21.73
N THR A 167 6.21 1.20 -20.52
CA THR A 167 4.82 1.55 -20.19
C THR A 167 4.62 3.05 -19.96
N PHE A 168 5.56 3.69 -19.26
CA PHE A 168 5.43 5.09 -18.81
C PHE A 168 6.45 6.05 -19.44
N GLY A 169 7.60 5.54 -19.88
CA GLY A 169 8.75 6.35 -20.28
C GLY A 169 8.56 7.21 -21.53
N SER A 170 7.55 6.92 -22.36
CA SER A 170 7.19 7.78 -23.50
C SER A 170 6.44 9.05 -23.10
N ARG A 171 5.87 9.09 -21.88
CA ARG A 171 5.02 10.18 -21.40
C ARG A 171 5.59 10.88 -20.16
N ILE A 172 6.45 10.19 -19.42
CA ILE A 172 6.97 10.64 -18.13
C ILE A 172 8.50 10.49 -18.13
N PRO A 173 9.25 11.56 -17.84
CA PRO A 173 10.70 11.49 -17.62
C PRO A 173 11.07 10.47 -16.53
N GLN A 174 12.21 9.80 -16.69
CA GLN A 174 12.63 8.72 -15.79
C GLN A 174 12.82 9.17 -14.33
N ASP A 175 13.25 10.42 -14.11
CA ASP A 175 13.42 11.02 -12.78
C ASP A 175 12.10 11.30 -12.05
N ARG A 176 10.95 11.16 -12.74
CA ARG A 176 9.59 11.31 -12.19
C ARG A 176 8.87 9.99 -11.98
N VAL A 177 9.59 8.87 -12.07
CA VAL A 177 9.08 7.53 -11.77
C VAL A 177 9.98 6.88 -10.74
N SER A 178 9.37 6.25 -9.73
CA SER A 178 10.05 5.50 -8.69
C SER A 178 9.24 4.25 -8.41
N VAL A 179 9.93 3.11 -8.29
CA VAL A 179 9.29 1.79 -8.26
C VAL A 179 9.79 1.05 -7.02
N ALA A 180 8.87 0.75 -6.12
CA ALA A 180 9.09 -0.17 -5.02
C ALA A 180 8.39 -1.49 -5.32
N PHE A 181 8.96 -2.58 -4.83
CA PHE A 181 8.37 -3.91 -4.92
C PHE A 181 7.86 -4.37 -3.55
N VAL A 182 6.69 -4.99 -3.54
CA VAL A 182 6.14 -5.67 -2.36
C VAL A 182 5.56 -7.00 -2.81
N SER A 183 6.05 -8.09 -2.24
CA SER A 183 5.51 -9.43 -2.47
C SER A 183 4.34 -9.69 -1.52
N PHE A 184 3.18 -10.06 -2.06
CA PHE A 184 1.97 -10.43 -1.28
C PHE A 184 1.68 -11.94 -1.29
N PHE A 185 2.55 -12.75 -1.91
CA PHE A 185 2.33 -14.20 -2.06
C PHE A 185 2.85 -15.04 -0.91
N SER A 186 3.36 -14.44 0.17
CA SER A 186 3.70 -15.20 1.37
C SER A 186 2.53 -15.23 2.36
N PRO A 187 1.94 -16.41 2.67
CA PRO A 187 0.88 -16.55 3.68
C PRO A 187 1.25 -16.02 5.07
N THR A 188 2.53 -15.73 5.30
CA THR A 188 3.09 -15.30 6.59
C THR A 188 3.09 -13.79 6.82
N ARG A 189 2.73 -12.93 5.84
CA ARG A 189 2.79 -11.46 5.99
C ARG A 189 1.44 -10.72 6.04
N LEU A 190 0.32 -11.45 6.05
CA LEU A 190 -1.03 -10.87 6.18
C LEU A 190 -1.77 -11.38 7.43
N GLY A 191 -1.03 -11.55 8.53
CA GLY A 191 -1.56 -11.72 9.88
C GLY A 191 -1.72 -10.37 10.58
#